data_AF-A0A960HBN0-F1
#
_entry.id   AF-A0A960HBN0-F1
#
_cell.length_a   1.000
_cell.length_b   1.000
_cell.length_c   1.000
_cell.angle_alpha   90.00
_cell.angle_beta   90.00
_cell.angle_gamma   90.00
#
_symmetry.space_group_name_H-M   'P 1'
#
loop_
_entity.id
_entity.type
_entity.pdbx_description
1 polymer ?
#
loop_
_entity_poly.entity_id
_entity_poly.type
_entity_poly.pdbx_seq_one_letter_code
_entity_poly.pdbx_strand_id
1 'polypeptide(L)'
;MVASIVLDIHVVWAWVVVLSNALVGSWCLGAHWFAPLRVKALWWSVIAAESTIAVQVILGVVLVAGQGIDAPEFHMFYGFVALISVALLYSYRTQIKPWLYLLYGFGSLFLMGLAIRAMLLG
;
A
#
# COMPACT_ATOMS: atom_id res chain seq x y z
N MET A 1 -0.93 23.49 -19.31
CA MET A 1 -0.28 22.33 -18.68
C MET A 1 -0.85 21.10 -19.35
N VAL A 2 -0.05 20.30 -20.06
CA VAL A 2 -0.54 19.05 -20.65
C VAL A 2 -0.56 18.02 -19.52
N ALA A 3 -1.74 17.52 -19.15
CA ALA A 3 -1.85 16.40 -18.22
C ALA A 3 -1.14 15.19 -18.86
N SER A 4 -0.15 14.62 -18.18
CA SER A 4 0.50 13.42 -18.66
C SER A 4 -0.37 12.21 -18.31
N ILE A 5 -0.50 11.25 -19.23
CA ILE A 5 -1.26 10.03 -18.96
C ILE A 5 -0.76 9.27 -17.73
N VAL A 6 0.54 9.40 -17.41
CA VAL A 6 1.16 8.82 -16.22
C VAL A 6 0.60 9.47 -14.95
N LEU A 7 0.36 10.78 -14.95
CA LEU A 7 -0.22 11.49 -13.81
C LEU A 7 -1.65 11.04 -13.56
N ASP A 8 -2.46 10.93 -14.60
CA ASP A 8 -3.84 10.44 -14.48
C ASP A 8 -3.88 9.01 -13.92
N ILE A 9 -3.00 8.14 -14.43
CA ILE A 9 -2.84 6.78 -13.91
C ILE A 9 -2.39 6.81 -12.45
N HIS A 10 -1.41 7.65 -12.08
CA HIS A 10 -0.92 7.76 -10.71
C HIS A 10 -2.00 8.20 -9.72
N VAL A 11 -2.86 9.15 -10.11
CA VAL A 11 -3.98 9.63 -9.29
C VAL A 11 -5.04 8.55 -9.12
N VAL A 12 -5.43 7.86 -10.20
CA VAL A 12 -6.41 6.78 -10.13
C VAL A 12 -5.86 5.57 -9.35
N TRP A 13 -4.58 5.25 -9.55
CA TRP A 13 -3.92 4.13 -8.89
C TRP A 13 -3.76 4.33 -7.38
N ALA A 14 -3.67 5.58 -6.92
CA ALA A 14 -3.71 5.89 -5.48
C ALA A 14 -4.98 5.33 -4.82
N TRP A 15 -6.14 5.40 -5.49
CA TRP A 15 -7.38 4.81 -4.97
C TRP A 15 -7.35 3.27 -4.99
N VAL A 16 -6.69 2.66 -5.97
CA VAL A 16 -6.47 1.20 -5.99
C VAL A 16 -5.68 0.79 -4.75
N VAL A 17 -4.61 1.51 -4.42
CA VAL A 17 -3.81 1.28 -3.21
C VAL A 17 -4.68 1.38 -1.96
N VAL A 18 -5.43 2.47 -1.81
CA VAL A 18 -6.28 2.71 -0.64
C VAL A 18 -7.31 1.59 -0.47
N LEU A 19 -8.09 1.30 -1.51
CA LEU A 19 -9.19 0.35 -1.44
C LEU A 19 -8.69 -1.08 -1.26
N SER A 20 -7.63 -1.50 -1.98
CA SER A 20 -7.11 -2.86 -1.85
C SER A 20 -6.57 -3.12 -0.45
N ASN A 21 -5.82 -2.17 0.11
CA ASN A 21 -5.21 -2.31 1.43
C ASN A 21 -6.25 -2.17 2.55
N ALA A 22 -7.29 -1.35 2.36
CA ALA A 22 -8.45 -1.30 3.26
C ALA A 22 -9.14 -2.68 3.35
N LEU A 23 -9.52 -3.24 2.20
CA LEU A 23 -10.23 -4.51 2.12
C LEU A 23 -9.41 -5.68 2.66
N VAL A 24 -8.15 -5.78 2.25
CA VAL A 24 -7.25 -6.84 2.73
C VAL A 24 -6.94 -6.68 4.21
N GLY A 25 -6.70 -5.46 4.68
CA GLY A 25 -6.48 -5.17 6.09
C GLY A 25 -7.66 -5.63 6.95
N SER A 26 -8.88 -5.25 6.55
CA SER A 26 -10.11 -5.72 7.21
C SER A 26 -10.27 -7.24 7.15
N TRP A 27 -9.97 -7.89 6.02
CA TRP A 27 -10.05 -9.34 5.89
C TRP A 27 -9.03 -10.04 6.79
N CYS A 28 -7.78 -9.59 6.84
CA CYS A 28 -6.76 -10.11 7.75
C CYS A 28 -7.18 -9.97 9.21
N LEU A 29 -7.70 -8.80 9.62
CA LEU A 29 -8.20 -8.61 10.99
C LEU A 29 -9.37 -9.54 11.30
N GLY A 30 -10.32 -9.69 10.38
CA GLY A 30 -11.41 -10.66 10.49
C GLY A 30 -10.89 -12.09 10.64
N ALA A 31 -9.90 -12.48 9.84
CA ALA A 31 -9.30 -13.82 9.85
C ALA A 31 -8.57 -14.15 11.16
N HIS A 32 -8.16 -13.14 11.93
CA HIS A 32 -7.63 -13.38 13.28
C HIS A 32 -8.69 -14.02 14.18
N TRP A 33 -9.94 -13.55 14.13
CA TRP A 33 -11.03 -14.00 15.00
C TRP A 33 -11.88 -15.11 14.37
N PHE A 34 -12.07 -15.08 13.06
CA PHE A 34 -12.95 -16.00 12.33
C PHE A 34 -12.14 -16.98 11.48
N ALA A 35 -12.02 -18.23 11.96
CA ALA A 35 -11.30 -19.29 11.25
C ALA A 35 -11.75 -19.52 9.79
N PRO A 36 -13.05 -19.42 9.43
CA PRO A 36 -13.49 -19.59 8.04
C PRO A 36 -12.88 -18.58 7.05
N LEU A 37 -12.41 -17.42 7.51
CA LEU A 37 -11.77 -16.42 6.66
C LEU A 37 -10.31 -16.75 6.31
N ARG A 38 -9.74 -17.79 6.93
CA ARG A 38 -8.32 -18.20 6.78
C ARG A 38 -8.10 -19.07 5.54
N VAL A 39 -8.55 -18.58 4.39
CA VAL A 39 -8.42 -19.29 3.11
C VAL A 39 -7.17 -18.86 2.35
N LYS A 40 -6.69 -19.71 1.42
CA LYS A 40 -5.50 -19.40 0.60
C LYS A 40 -5.63 -18.10 -0.19
N ALA A 41 -6.85 -17.73 -0.60
CA ALA A 41 -7.12 -16.50 -1.34
C ALA A 41 -6.69 -15.25 -0.57
N LEU A 42 -6.79 -15.25 0.77
CA LEU A 42 -6.36 -14.14 1.61
C LEU A 42 -4.91 -13.74 1.35
N TRP A 43 -4.00 -14.71 1.27
CA TRP A 43 -2.56 -14.44 1.10
C TRP A 43 -2.23 -13.92 -0.30
N TRP A 44 -2.93 -14.42 -1.32
CA TRP A 44 -2.82 -13.85 -2.66
C TRP A 44 -3.34 -12.42 -2.71
N SER A 45 -4.41 -12.11 -1.97
CA SER A 45 -4.92 -10.74 -1.85
C SER A 45 -3.93 -9.83 -1.11
N VAL A 46 -3.27 -10.30 -0.05
CA VAL A 46 -2.18 -9.55 0.63
C VAL A 46 -1.07 -9.20 -0.34
N ILE A 47 -0.55 -10.19 -1.08
CA ILE A 47 0.52 -9.96 -2.05
C ILE A 47 0.07 -8.96 -3.13
N ALA A 48 -1.16 -9.12 -3.65
CA ALA A 48 -1.70 -8.22 -4.65
C ALA A 48 -1.84 -6.78 -4.14
N ALA A 49 -2.40 -6.59 -2.93
CA ALA A 49 -2.63 -5.28 -2.33
C ALA A 49 -1.31 -4.56 -2.00
N GLU A 50 -0.34 -5.24 -1.39
CA GLU A 50 0.96 -4.63 -1.09
C GLU A 50 1.75 -4.31 -2.36
N SER A 51 1.63 -5.11 -3.41
CA SER A 51 2.28 -4.85 -4.71
C SER A 51 1.78 -3.57 -5.38
N THR A 52 0.55 -3.12 -5.08
CA THR A 52 0.03 -1.84 -5.61
C THR A 52 0.86 -0.64 -5.15
N ILE A 53 1.48 -0.72 -3.96
CA ILE A 53 2.37 0.33 -3.42
C ILE A 53 3.60 0.48 -4.31
N ALA A 54 4.21 -0.63 -4.72
CA ALA A 54 5.38 -0.60 -5.59
C ALA A 54 5.04 0.05 -6.94
N VAL A 55 3.88 -0.28 -7.52
CA VAL A 55 3.41 0.35 -8.75
C VAL A 55 3.19 1.86 -8.54
N GLN A 56 2.55 2.27 -7.44
CA GLN A 56 2.31 3.68 -7.14
C GLN A 56 3.63 4.47 -7.02
N VAL A 57 4.62 3.90 -6.34
CA VAL A 57 5.94 4.52 -6.18
C VAL A 57 6.68 4.59 -7.52
N ILE A 58 6.63 3.53 -8.35
CA ILE A 58 7.25 3.55 -9.69
C ILE A 58 6.63 4.65 -10.55
N LEU A 59 5.30 4.77 -10.56
CA LEU A 59 4.61 5.85 -11.27
C LEU A 59 5.07 7.24 -10.77
N GLY A 60 5.18 7.42 -9.44
CA GLY A 60 5.69 8.65 -8.84
C GLY A 60 7.13 8.97 -9.26
N VAL A 61 8.01 7.97 -9.29
CA VAL A 61 9.39 8.13 -9.76
C VAL A 61 9.44 8.54 -11.23
N VAL A 62 8.60 7.96 -12.09
CA VAL A 62 8.51 8.37 -13.50
C VAL A 62 8.07 9.82 -13.63
N LEU A 63 7.12 10.29 -12.82
CA LEU A 63 6.67 11.69 -12.83
C LEU A 63 7.79 12.64 -12.40
N VAL A 64 8.47 12.35 -11.29
CA VAL A 64 9.52 13.23 -10.74
C VAL A 64 10.80 13.15 -11.57
N ALA A 65 11.40 11.97 -11.69
CA ALA A 65 12.70 11.81 -12.33
C ALA A 65 12.63 11.75 -13.86
N GLY A 66 11.51 11.26 -14.42
CA GLY A 66 11.33 11.12 -15.86
C GLY A 66 10.66 12.31 -16.54
N GLN A 67 9.76 13.02 -15.85
CA GLN A 67 8.99 14.14 -16.40
C GLN A 67 9.29 15.48 -15.73
N GLY A 68 10.11 15.52 -14.68
CA GLY A 68 10.50 16.74 -13.98
C GLY A 68 9.34 17.39 -13.21
N ILE A 69 8.35 16.60 -12.79
CA ILE A 69 7.23 17.11 -11.98
C ILE A 69 7.70 17.22 -10.54
N ASP A 70 7.58 18.43 -9.98
CA ASP A 70 7.87 18.65 -8.56
C ASP A 70 6.79 17.99 -7.70
N ALA A 71 7.22 17.13 -6.78
CA ALA A 71 6.36 16.52 -5.77
C ALA A 71 6.60 17.17 -4.39
N PRO A 72 5.56 17.43 -3.59
CA PRO A 72 5.76 17.92 -2.23
C PRO A 72 6.61 16.96 -1.38
N GLU A 73 7.47 17.50 -0.53
CA GLU A 73 8.42 16.70 0.26
C GLU A 73 7.73 15.63 1.12
N PHE A 74 6.59 15.98 1.74
CA PHE A 74 5.81 15.04 2.54
C PHE A 74 5.19 13.92 1.70
N HIS A 75 4.82 14.16 0.45
CA HIS A 75 4.33 13.13 -0.46
C HIS A 75 5.40 12.04 -0.69
N MET A 76 6.62 12.46 -1.01
CA MET A 76 7.75 11.55 -1.21
C MET A 76 8.08 10.76 0.07
N PHE A 77 8.02 11.42 1.23
CA PHE A 77 8.21 10.78 2.52
C PHE A 77 7.20 9.65 2.75
N TYR A 78 5.90 9.88 2.55
CA TYR A 78 4.88 8.85 2.76
C TYR A 78 5.03 7.67 1.78
N GLY A 79 5.37 7.94 0.51
CA GLY A 79 5.65 6.90 -0.47
C GLY A 79 6.83 6.01 -0.06
N PHE A 80 7.92 6.60 0.43
CA PHE A 80 9.06 5.87 0.95
C PHE A 80 8.72 5.03 2.19
N VAL A 81 8.03 5.62 3.17
CA VAL A 81 7.60 4.90 4.38
C VAL A 81 6.69 3.73 4.02
N ALA A 82 5.79 3.89 3.06
CA ALA A 82 4.92 2.81 2.60
C ALA A 82 5.74 1.63 2.01
N LEU A 83 6.73 1.91 1.16
CA LEU A 83 7.58 0.88 0.56
C LEU A 83 8.40 0.12 1.60
N ILE A 84 9.02 0.85 2.54
CA ILE A 84 9.78 0.24 3.65
C ILE A 84 8.85 -0.56 4.56
N SER A 85 7.62 -0.10 4.80
CA SER A 85 6.65 -0.83 5.61
C SER A 85 6.34 -2.20 5.03
N VAL A 86 6.12 -2.31 3.71
CA VAL A 86 5.94 -3.61 3.03
C VAL A 86 7.15 -4.54 3.28
N ALA A 87 8.37 -4.02 3.15
CA ALA A 87 9.58 -4.80 3.41
C ALA A 87 9.68 -5.28 4.87
N LEU A 88 9.30 -4.43 5.83
CA LEU A 88 9.28 -4.77 7.26
C LEU A 88 8.21 -5.83 7.57
N LEU A 89 6.98 -5.67 7.05
CA LEU A 89 5.91 -6.66 7.21
C LEU A 89 6.38 -8.05 6.76
N TYR A 90 7.00 -8.11 5.57
CA TYR A 90 7.57 -9.35 5.06
C TYR A 90 8.70 -9.87 5.94
N SER A 91 9.64 -9.02 6.36
CA SER A 91 10.83 -9.42 7.14
C SER A 91 10.45 -10.01 8.51
N TYR A 92 9.44 -9.45 9.16
CA TYR A 92 9.01 -9.88 10.49
C TYR A 92 8.06 -11.08 10.48
N ARG A 93 7.43 -11.42 9.34
CA ARG A 93 6.35 -12.44 9.27
C ARG A 93 6.68 -13.77 9.94
N THR A 94 7.94 -14.20 9.92
CA THR A 94 8.35 -15.47 10.54
C THR A 94 8.54 -15.35 12.05
N GLN A 95 9.00 -14.20 12.55
CA GLN A 95 9.22 -13.94 13.97
C GLN A 95 7.91 -13.75 14.74
N ILE A 96 6.86 -13.25 14.07
CA ILE A 96 5.54 -13.01 14.68
C ILE A 96 4.43 -13.89 14.09
N LYS A 97 4.79 -15.13 13.72
CA LYS A 97 3.88 -16.12 13.11
C LYS A 97 2.53 -16.32 13.83
N PRO A 98 2.45 -16.35 15.19
CA PRO A 98 1.16 -16.44 15.89
C PRO A 98 0.22 -15.25 15.62
N TRP A 99 0.80 -14.09 15.28
CA TRP A 99 0.11 -12.82 15.11
C TRP A 99 0.06 -12.37 13.65
N LEU A 100 0.30 -13.28 12.71
CA LEU A 100 0.50 -12.95 11.29
C LEU A 100 -0.73 -12.27 10.66
N TYR A 101 -1.94 -12.64 11.08
CA TYR A 101 -3.17 -11.96 10.65
C TYR A 101 -3.27 -10.52 11.18
N LEU A 102 -2.81 -10.25 12.40
CA LEU A 102 -2.77 -8.88 12.93
C LEU A 102 -1.67 -8.06 12.28
N LEU A 103 -0.50 -8.67 12.03
CA LEU A 103 0.61 -8.04 11.31
C LEU A 103 0.15 -7.49 9.96
N TYR A 104 -0.40 -8.36 9.11
CA TYR A 104 -0.84 -7.96 7.78
C TYR A 104 -2.16 -7.16 7.81
N GLY A 105 -3.00 -7.36 8.83
CA GLY A 105 -4.22 -6.58 9.03
C GLY A 105 -3.92 -5.11 9.35
N PHE A 106 -3.21 -4.85 10.45
CA PHE A 106 -2.80 -3.49 10.79
C PHE A 106 -1.78 -2.92 9.81
N GLY A 107 -0.89 -3.76 9.27
CA GLY A 107 0.06 -3.35 8.23
C GLY A 107 -0.64 -2.81 6.98
N SER A 108 -1.63 -3.53 6.45
CA SER A 108 -2.38 -3.07 5.28
C SER A 108 -3.22 -1.82 5.61
N LEU A 109 -3.88 -1.75 6.76
CA LEU A 109 -4.62 -0.54 7.16
C LEU A 109 -3.70 0.67 7.37
N PHE A 110 -2.48 0.45 7.85
CA PHE A 110 -1.46 1.49 7.94
C PHE A 110 -1.03 1.99 6.56
N LEU A 111 -0.78 1.07 5.60
CA LEU A 111 -0.47 1.43 4.20
C LEU A 111 -1.61 2.22 3.54
N MET A 112 -2.87 1.82 3.76
CA MET A 112 -4.05 2.59 3.36
C MET A 112 -4.01 4.01 3.96
N GLY A 113 -3.76 4.14 5.27
CA GLY A 113 -3.67 5.42 5.95
C GLY A 113 -2.56 6.32 5.40
N LEU A 114 -1.39 5.76 5.09
CA LEU A 114 -0.29 6.48 4.45
C LEU A 114 -0.68 6.97 3.05
N ALA A 115 -1.35 6.13 2.25
CA ALA A 115 -1.81 6.51 0.91
C ALA A 115 -2.82 7.66 0.96
N ILE A 116 -3.82 7.60 1.86
CA ILE A 116 -4.76 8.70 2.07
C ILE A 116 -4.02 9.97 2.49
N ARG A 117 -3.06 9.86 3.41
CA ARG A 117 -2.28 11.01 3.87
C ARG A 117 -1.44 11.63 2.75
N ALA A 118 -0.85 10.81 1.89
CA ALA A 118 -0.10 11.25 0.70
C ALA A 118 -0.99 11.95 -0.34
N MET A 119 -2.28 11.61 -0.41
CA MET A 119 -3.26 12.27 -1.29
C MET A 119 -3.77 13.60 -0.74
N LEU A 120 -3.84 13.76 0.60
CA LEU A 120 -4.41 14.95 1.25
C LEU A 120 -3.36 16.00 1.62
N LEU A 121 -2.13 15.58 1.93
CA LEU A 121 -1.03 16.45 2.34
C LEU A 121 0.09 16.52 1.29
N GLY A 122 -0.14 15.91 0.12
CA GLY A 122 0.79 15.88 -1.00
C GLY A 122 0.33 16.72 -2.18
#